data_AF-S2DIX6-F1
#
_entry.id   AF-S2DIX6-F1
#
_cell.length_a   1.000
_cell.length_b   1.000
_cell.length_c   1.000
_cell.angle_alpha   90.00
_cell.angle_beta   90.00
_cell.angle_gamma   90.00
#
_symmetry.space_group_name_H-M   'P 1'
#
loop_
_entity.id
_entity.type
_entity.pdbx_description
1 polymer ?
#
loop_
_entity_poly.entity_id
_entity_poly.type
_entity_poly.pdbx_seq_one_letter_code
_entity_poly.pdbx_strand_id
1 'polypeptide(L)'
;MNWFKNLFKSQDKISITVEGVNPQTENEFRFFRFVENEPVYFLERWFEESKKLGHKFKPQYSEAILKKIQTGSFKNPHKFPEYFNSDFDFIAIDFETANNNRVSACALGLAFVKNETFVHKEKHFILPPKGEKLLSTHTNLHGITNDDLEFSLNFRELWDYELHKYFNNNLIVFHNASMDLSVMKSLFSFYEIENFNINYLDTMRLAEKTGHPKKLTDLAKKFDIEITNHHDPQEDAAVCANVFSELIELFPDYRELIRNISSDNSDAKKSSKDLSLKVENENLDIIRKYSKSKEELNSICIKDSGFVFTGELTENRESCKEFIIKHGGLIKPSITSKVDFVIIGAGYGWSKIQKIHVLNSQKNKNIKILSNGDFLELKKRYDNTNH
;
A
#
# COMPACT_ATOMS: atom_id res chain seq x y z
N MET A 1 -10.74 13.41 38.97
CA MET A 1 -11.14 12.02 38.67
C MET A 1 -11.48 12.00 37.19
N ASN A 2 -10.54 11.62 36.32
CA ASN A 2 -10.65 11.78 34.87
C ASN A 2 -11.74 10.84 34.32
N TRP A 3 -12.83 11.43 33.81
CA TRP A 3 -13.99 10.73 33.27
C TRP A 3 -13.79 10.22 31.83
N PHE A 4 -12.62 10.43 31.24
CA PHE A 4 -12.31 10.11 29.85
C PHE A 4 -11.02 9.27 29.76
N LYS A 5 -11.08 8.03 30.24
CA LYS A 5 -10.05 7.02 29.95
C LYS A 5 -10.63 6.01 28.95
N ASN A 6 -9.96 5.87 27.80
CA ASN A 6 -10.11 4.82 26.79
C ASN A 6 -11.22 4.97 25.74
N LEU A 7 -11.10 5.94 24.83
CA LEU A 7 -11.80 5.86 23.53
C LEU A 7 -11.05 4.96 22.52
N PHE A 8 -9.73 4.78 22.66
CA PHE A 8 -8.92 4.00 21.70
C PHE A 8 -8.57 2.57 22.13
N LYS A 9 -8.98 2.11 23.32
CA LYS A 9 -8.58 0.79 23.85
C LYS A 9 -9.61 -0.34 23.78
N SER A 10 -10.85 -0.18 23.31
CA SER A 10 -11.86 -1.20 23.64
C SER A 10 -12.98 -1.54 22.66
N GLN A 11 -13.27 -0.81 21.58
CA GLN A 11 -14.41 -1.24 20.76
C GLN A 11 -14.10 -2.48 19.91
N ASP A 12 -12.85 -2.72 19.51
CA ASP A 12 -12.51 -3.84 18.61
C ASP A 12 -11.62 -4.93 19.21
N LYS A 13 -11.13 -4.76 20.44
CA LYS A 13 -10.36 -5.79 21.14
C LYS A 13 -11.27 -6.44 22.17
N ILE A 14 -11.47 -7.75 22.07
CA ILE A 14 -11.98 -8.52 23.20
C ILE A 14 -10.76 -9.06 23.96
N SER A 15 -10.67 -8.78 25.25
CA SER A 15 -9.76 -9.50 26.15
C SER A 15 -10.31 -10.89 26.44
N ILE A 16 -10.12 -11.79 25.48
CA ILE A 16 -10.09 -13.24 25.74
C ILE A 16 -8.65 -13.55 26.15
N THR A 17 -8.40 -14.72 26.75
CA THR A 17 -7.05 -15.28 26.92
C THR A 17 -6.25 -15.42 25.61
N VAL A 18 -6.83 -15.03 24.48
CA VAL A 18 -6.30 -15.06 23.12
C VAL A 18 -6.58 -13.70 22.46
N GLU A 19 -5.57 -13.05 21.88
CA GLU A 19 -5.74 -11.82 21.11
C GLU A 19 -6.67 -12.06 19.90
N GLY A 20 -7.60 -11.13 19.59
CA GLY A 20 -8.52 -11.29 18.46
C GLY A 20 -9.31 -10.02 18.12
N VAL A 21 -10.19 -10.11 17.11
CA VAL A 21 -11.02 -9.00 16.63
C VAL A 21 -12.43 -9.07 17.21
N ASN A 22 -13.01 -7.95 17.62
CA ASN A 22 -14.39 -7.90 18.10
C ASN A 22 -15.37 -8.43 17.03
N PRO A 23 -16.11 -9.52 17.30
CA PRO A 23 -17.15 -10.08 16.43
C PRO A 23 -18.42 -9.25 16.32
N GLN A 24 -18.45 -8.05 16.92
CA GLN A 24 -19.47 -7.03 16.72
C GLN A 24 -18.94 -5.77 16.03
N THR A 25 -17.68 -5.75 15.59
CA THR A 25 -17.10 -4.59 14.87
C THR A 25 -17.95 -4.20 13.66
N GLU A 26 -18.05 -2.89 13.39
CA GLU A 26 -18.60 -2.35 12.13
C GLU A 26 -17.56 -2.34 10.99
N ASN A 27 -16.29 -2.65 11.30
CA ASN A 27 -15.22 -2.75 10.31
C ASN A 27 -15.14 -4.18 9.77
N GLU A 28 -16.02 -4.51 8.81
CA GLU A 28 -16.04 -5.83 8.18
C GLU A 28 -14.71 -6.17 7.51
N PHE A 29 -14.05 -5.19 6.89
CA PHE A 29 -12.73 -5.39 6.27
C PHE A 29 -11.73 -5.97 7.29
N ARG A 30 -11.66 -5.39 8.49
CA ARG A 30 -10.78 -5.86 9.56
C ARG A 30 -11.16 -7.26 10.03
N PHE A 31 -12.46 -7.53 10.20
CA PHE A 31 -12.92 -8.84 10.64
C PHE A 31 -12.59 -9.93 9.61
N PHE A 32 -12.92 -9.69 8.34
CA PHE A 32 -12.66 -10.64 7.26
C PHE A 32 -11.17 -10.82 6.97
N ARG A 33 -10.34 -9.78 7.17
CA ARG A 33 -8.88 -9.91 7.10
C ARG A 33 -8.32 -10.78 8.22
N PHE A 34 -8.85 -10.66 9.44
CA PHE A 34 -8.53 -11.57 10.53
C PHE A 34 -8.90 -13.01 10.17
N VAL A 35 -10.11 -13.24 9.67
CA VAL A 35 -10.50 -14.58 9.20
C VAL A 35 -9.59 -15.05 8.06
N GLU A 36 -9.24 -14.22 7.08
CA GLU A 36 -8.37 -14.60 5.95
C GLU A 36 -6.94 -14.98 6.38
N ASN A 37 -6.35 -14.27 7.34
CA ASN A 37 -4.94 -14.43 7.71
C ASN A 37 -4.69 -15.47 8.80
N GLU A 38 -5.61 -15.63 9.77
CA GLU A 38 -5.36 -16.51 10.91
C GLU A 38 -5.46 -17.99 10.53
N PRO A 39 -4.60 -18.87 11.06
CA PRO A 39 -4.66 -20.28 10.73
C PRO A 39 -5.94 -20.93 11.29
N VAL A 40 -6.43 -21.98 10.60
CA VAL A 40 -7.69 -22.65 10.95
C VAL A 40 -7.73 -23.09 12.42
N TYR A 41 -6.65 -23.70 12.92
CA TYR A 41 -6.58 -24.19 14.31
C TYR A 41 -6.74 -23.06 15.34
N PHE A 42 -6.26 -21.86 15.01
CA PHE A 42 -6.37 -20.69 15.88
C PHE A 42 -7.80 -20.15 15.84
N LEU A 43 -8.35 -19.96 14.64
CA LEU A 43 -9.71 -19.45 14.46
C LEU A 43 -10.75 -20.36 15.11
N GLU A 44 -10.59 -21.67 15.02
CA GLU A 44 -11.49 -22.64 15.66
C GLU A 44 -11.48 -22.49 17.18
N ARG A 45 -10.29 -22.51 17.81
CA ARG A 45 -10.15 -22.30 19.26
C ARG A 45 -10.69 -20.94 19.70
N TRP A 46 -10.31 -19.89 18.99
CA TRP A 46 -10.76 -18.53 19.28
C TRP A 46 -12.29 -18.40 19.17
N PHE A 47 -12.90 -19.01 18.15
CA PHE A 47 -14.36 -18.95 17.94
C PHE A 47 -15.12 -19.72 19.03
N GLU A 48 -14.64 -20.90 19.42
CA GLU A 48 -15.22 -21.69 20.50
C GLU A 48 -15.11 -20.98 21.86
N GLU A 49 -13.92 -20.49 22.20
CA GLU A 49 -13.69 -19.74 23.43
C GLU A 49 -14.53 -18.45 23.48
N SER A 50 -14.60 -17.74 22.35
CA SER A 50 -15.43 -16.54 22.23
C SER A 50 -16.91 -16.82 22.52
N LYS A 51 -17.43 -17.93 21.98
CA LYS A 51 -18.81 -18.36 22.25
C LYS A 51 -19.01 -18.79 23.70
N LYS A 52 -18.05 -19.51 24.31
CA LYS A 52 -18.11 -19.91 25.73
C LYS A 52 -18.16 -18.69 26.66
N LEU A 53 -17.49 -17.61 26.30
CA LEU A 53 -17.52 -16.32 27.02
C LEU A 53 -18.78 -15.49 26.73
N GLY A 54 -19.67 -15.96 25.85
CA GLY A 54 -20.94 -15.31 25.54
C GLY A 54 -20.84 -14.17 24.51
N HIS A 55 -19.74 -14.06 23.77
CA HIS A 55 -19.63 -13.06 22.72
C HIS A 55 -20.60 -13.33 21.58
N LYS A 56 -21.34 -12.30 21.19
CA LYS A 56 -22.25 -12.33 20.04
C LYS A 56 -21.46 -12.12 18.76
N PHE A 57 -21.83 -12.84 17.71
CA PHE A 57 -21.25 -12.70 16.38
C PHE A 57 -22.31 -12.19 15.42
N LYS A 58 -21.94 -11.28 14.52
CA LYS A 58 -22.77 -10.98 13.36
C LYS A 58 -22.88 -12.25 12.48
N PRO A 59 -24.02 -12.51 11.81
CA PRO A 59 -24.21 -13.72 11.02
C PRO A 59 -23.10 -13.97 9.99
N GLN A 60 -22.77 -12.94 9.20
CA GLN A 60 -21.74 -13.01 8.16
C GLN A 60 -20.34 -13.33 8.71
N TYR A 61 -20.05 -12.94 9.95
CA TYR A 61 -18.78 -13.23 10.62
C TYR A 61 -18.68 -14.69 11.03
N SER A 62 -19.77 -15.24 11.58
CA SER A 62 -19.84 -16.67 11.91
C SER A 62 -19.73 -17.53 10.65
N GLU A 63 -20.43 -17.15 9.58
CA GLU A 63 -20.38 -17.84 8.29
C GLU A 63 -18.96 -17.84 7.69
N ALA A 64 -18.26 -16.71 7.73
CA ALA A 64 -16.89 -16.60 7.25
C ALA A 64 -15.93 -17.54 7.99
N ILE A 65 -16.01 -17.58 9.33
CA ILE A 65 -15.19 -18.46 10.17
C ILE A 65 -15.49 -19.92 9.85
N LEU A 66 -16.77 -20.31 9.88
CA LEU A 66 -17.20 -21.68 9.62
C LEU A 66 -16.79 -22.14 8.21
N LYS A 67 -16.91 -21.27 7.21
CA LYS A 67 -16.43 -21.54 5.85
C LYS A 67 -14.93 -21.79 5.83
N LYS A 68 -14.12 -20.97 6.50
CA LYS A 68 -12.67 -21.18 6.56
C LYS A 68 -12.31 -22.48 7.26
N ILE A 69 -12.97 -22.80 8.39
CA ILE A 69 -12.76 -24.05 9.12
C ILE A 69 -13.10 -25.26 8.24
N GLN A 70 -14.22 -25.22 7.52
CA GLN A 70 -14.67 -26.34 6.69
C GLN A 70 -13.81 -26.54 5.43
N THR A 71 -13.40 -25.45 4.78
CA THR A 71 -12.76 -25.50 3.45
C THR A 71 -11.25 -25.29 3.49
N GLY A 72 -10.69 -24.92 4.64
CA GLY A 72 -9.30 -24.55 4.80
C GLY A 72 -8.94 -23.16 4.26
N SER A 73 -9.87 -22.45 3.62
CA SER A 73 -9.59 -21.14 3.00
C SER A 73 -10.76 -20.17 3.08
N PHE A 74 -10.44 -18.88 3.18
CA PHE A 74 -11.39 -17.79 3.06
C PHE A 74 -10.67 -16.59 2.48
N LYS A 75 -11.29 -15.92 1.50
CA LYS A 75 -10.76 -14.71 0.88
C LYS A 75 -11.60 -13.52 1.32
N ASN A 76 -10.96 -12.46 1.79
CA ASN A 76 -11.66 -11.25 2.18
C ASN A 76 -12.38 -10.66 0.95
N PRO A 77 -13.72 -10.45 1.00
CA PRO A 77 -14.45 -9.85 -0.10
C PRO A 77 -14.13 -8.36 -0.30
N HIS A 78 -13.58 -7.71 0.72
CA HIS A 78 -13.26 -6.29 0.74
C HIS A 78 -11.79 -6.07 0.39
N LYS A 79 -11.51 -5.08 -0.44
CA LYS A 79 -10.16 -4.61 -0.73
C LYS A 79 -9.88 -3.31 0.01
N PHE A 80 -8.64 -3.13 0.43
CA PHE A 80 -8.15 -1.88 1.01
C PHE A 80 -7.31 -1.15 -0.04
N PRO A 81 -7.45 0.18 -0.16
CA PRO A 81 -8.27 1.09 0.65
C PRO A 81 -9.73 1.25 0.18
N GLU A 82 -10.18 0.49 -0.83
CA GLU A 82 -11.47 0.70 -1.51
C GLU A 82 -12.69 0.54 -0.59
N TYR A 83 -12.64 -0.35 0.41
CA TYR A 83 -13.71 -0.52 1.39
C TYR A 83 -14.06 0.80 2.12
N PHE A 84 -13.06 1.65 2.34
CA PHE A 84 -13.24 2.97 2.96
C PHE A 84 -13.38 4.10 1.94
N ASN A 85 -13.53 3.77 0.64
CA ASN A 85 -13.49 4.75 -0.46
C ASN A 85 -12.23 5.63 -0.46
N SER A 86 -11.12 5.12 0.09
CA SER A 86 -9.90 5.89 0.33
C SER A 86 -10.10 7.17 1.15
N ASP A 87 -11.15 7.22 1.98
CA ASP A 87 -11.54 8.37 2.80
C ASP A 87 -11.36 8.03 4.29
N PHE A 88 -10.50 8.78 4.94
CA PHE A 88 -10.01 8.61 6.30
C PHE A 88 -10.06 9.96 7.02
N ASP A 89 -10.33 9.94 8.32
CA ASP A 89 -10.30 11.18 9.11
C ASP A 89 -8.87 11.73 9.13
N PHE A 90 -7.90 10.83 9.29
CA PHE A 90 -6.49 11.09 9.11
C PHE A 90 -5.69 9.79 8.91
N ILE A 91 -4.44 9.95 8.49
CA ILE A 91 -3.47 8.89 8.32
C ILE A 91 -2.17 9.33 8.99
N ALA A 92 -1.77 8.64 10.05
CA ALA A 92 -0.47 8.89 10.68
C ALA A 92 0.62 8.12 9.96
N ILE A 93 1.77 8.76 9.73
CA ILE A 93 2.88 8.17 8.98
C ILE A 93 4.22 8.36 9.68
N ASP A 94 5.15 7.46 9.39
CA ASP A 94 6.51 7.47 9.91
C ASP A 94 7.46 6.87 8.85
N PHE A 95 8.53 7.58 8.51
CA PHE A 95 9.55 7.11 7.56
C PHE A 95 10.78 6.58 8.29
N GLU A 96 11.27 5.43 7.82
CA GLU A 96 12.64 5.00 8.10
C GLU A 96 13.55 5.29 6.91
N THR A 97 14.82 5.58 7.20
CA THR A 97 15.82 5.93 6.19
C THR A 97 16.99 4.97 6.24
N ALA A 98 17.51 4.59 5.09
CA ALA A 98 18.68 3.71 4.99
C ALA A 98 19.97 4.39 5.47
N ASN A 99 20.05 5.71 5.34
CA ASN A 99 21.20 6.52 5.74
C ASN A 99 20.79 7.99 5.99
N ASN A 100 21.78 8.86 6.21
CA ASN A 100 21.54 10.29 6.52
C ASN A 100 20.93 11.11 5.37
N ASN A 101 20.90 10.58 4.13
CA ASN A 101 20.28 11.23 2.99
C ASN A 101 18.76 11.01 3.01
N ARG A 102 17.99 12.08 2.86
CA ARG A 102 16.53 12.04 2.93
C ARG A 102 15.88 11.28 1.77
N VAL A 103 16.54 11.17 0.63
CA VAL A 103 16.03 10.33 -0.49
C VAL A 103 16.25 8.83 -0.23
N SER A 104 16.95 8.45 0.84
CA SER A 104 17.27 7.06 1.19
C SER A 104 16.15 6.34 1.96
N ALA A 105 14.93 6.89 1.98
CA ALA A 105 13.79 6.25 2.65
C ALA A 105 13.69 4.77 2.26
N CYS A 106 13.63 3.90 3.28
CA CYS A 106 13.65 2.45 3.11
C CYS A 106 12.39 1.77 3.66
N ALA A 107 11.60 2.47 4.47
CA ALA A 107 10.25 2.04 4.82
C ALA A 107 9.35 3.22 5.13
N LEU A 108 8.05 2.99 5.02
CA LEU A 108 6.97 3.90 5.39
C LEU A 108 5.92 3.13 6.16
N GLY A 109 5.67 3.54 7.39
CA GLY A 109 4.57 3.06 8.22
C GLY A 109 3.34 3.93 8.04
N LEU A 110 2.16 3.29 8.08
CA LEU A 110 0.87 3.93 7.88
C LEU A 110 -0.10 3.43 8.94
N ALA A 111 -0.81 4.35 9.58
CA ALA A 111 -1.91 4.07 10.49
C ALA A 111 -3.14 4.88 10.09
N PHE A 112 -4.22 4.18 9.76
CA PHE A 112 -5.44 4.74 9.20
C PHE A 112 -6.53 4.84 10.27
N VAL A 113 -7.13 6.02 10.38
CA VAL A 113 -8.23 6.28 11.30
C VAL A 113 -9.45 6.76 10.53
N LYS A 114 -10.61 6.16 10.81
CA LYS A 114 -11.90 6.50 10.20
C LYS A 114 -13.00 6.41 11.25
N ASN A 115 -13.90 7.39 11.26
CA ASN A 115 -14.93 7.55 12.27
C ASN A 115 -14.34 7.46 13.69
N GLU A 116 -13.26 8.20 13.92
CA GLU A 116 -12.52 8.27 15.19
C GLU A 116 -12.00 6.90 15.67
N THR A 117 -11.95 5.90 14.78
CA THR A 117 -11.56 4.54 15.10
C THR A 117 -10.33 4.14 14.29
N PHE A 118 -9.36 3.49 14.93
CA PHE A 118 -8.24 2.87 14.25
C PHE A 118 -8.74 1.70 13.38
N VAL A 119 -8.65 1.84 12.06
CA VAL A 119 -9.23 0.86 11.12
C VAL A 119 -8.20 -0.05 10.47
N HIS A 120 -6.98 0.44 10.27
CA HIS A 120 -5.92 -0.34 9.64
C HIS A 120 -4.52 0.21 9.94
N LYS A 121 -3.50 -0.65 9.86
CA LYS A 121 -2.10 -0.24 9.75
C LYS A 121 -1.35 -1.14 8.78
N GLU A 122 -0.39 -0.59 8.08
CA GLU A 122 0.49 -1.34 7.18
C GLU A 122 1.89 -0.70 7.13
N LYS A 123 2.82 -1.46 6.57
CA LYS A 123 4.19 -1.04 6.31
C LYS A 123 4.50 -1.30 4.84
N HIS A 124 5.13 -0.34 4.18
CA HIS A 124 5.73 -0.55 2.87
C HIS A 124 7.25 -0.44 3.01
N PHE A 125 7.96 -1.45 2.51
CA PHE A 125 9.38 -1.30 2.21
C PHE A 125 9.53 -0.45 0.95
N ILE A 126 10.58 0.36 0.91
CA ILE A 126 10.90 1.26 -0.18
C ILE A 126 12.31 0.95 -0.65
N LEU A 127 12.49 0.68 -1.94
CA LEU A 127 13.82 0.50 -2.51
C LEU A 127 14.48 1.88 -2.67
N PRO A 128 15.56 2.18 -1.94
CA PRO A 128 16.22 3.48 -2.06
C PRO A 128 16.87 3.66 -3.45
N PRO A 129 17.07 4.91 -3.91
CA PRO A 129 17.77 5.17 -5.16
C PRO A 129 19.15 4.52 -5.23
N LYS A 130 19.59 4.19 -6.45
CA LYS A 130 20.91 3.58 -6.66
C LYS A 130 22.01 4.46 -6.08
N GLY A 131 22.79 3.91 -5.16
CA GLY A 131 23.88 4.62 -4.46
C GLY A 131 23.57 4.90 -2.99
N GLU A 132 22.30 4.92 -2.61
CA GLU A 132 21.85 5.03 -1.23
C GLU A 132 21.96 3.66 -0.55
N LYS A 133 23.04 3.46 0.20
CA LYS A 133 23.30 2.20 0.92
C LYS A 133 22.68 2.23 2.31
N LEU A 134 22.25 1.07 2.79
CA LEU A 134 21.93 0.88 4.21
C LEU A 134 23.21 0.99 5.04
N LEU A 135 23.22 1.94 5.98
CA LEU A 135 24.24 2.03 7.01
C LEU A 135 23.86 1.15 8.19
N SER A 136 24.85 0.46 8.75
CA SER A 136 24.65 -0.39 9.93
C SER A 136 24.06 0.37 11.11
N THR A 137 24.37 1.66 11.27
CA THR A 137 23.80 2.50 12.31
C THR A 137 22.28 2.67 12.19
N HIS A 138 21.74 2.70 10.96
CA HIS A 138 20.30 2.77 10.71
C HIS A 138 19.66 1.38 10.83
N THR A 139 20.24 0.36 10.20
CA THR A 139 19.80 -1.03 10.34
C THR A 139 19.71 -1.48 11.80
N ASN A 140 20.64 -1.07 12.66
CA ASN A 140 20.59 -1.42 14.08
C ASN A 140 19.46 -0.74 14.85
N LEU A 141 18.89 0.36 14.33
CA LEU A 141 17.75 1.04 14.93
C LEU A 141 16.44 0.34 14.56
N HIS A 142 16.15 0.24 13.26
CA HIS A 142 14.84 -0.21 12.76
C HIS A 142 14.82 -1.68 12.30
N GLY A 143 15.96 -2.37 12.26
CA GLY A 143 16.07 -3.79 11.93
C GLY A 143 15.90 -4.14 10.44
N ILE A 144 15.78 -3.14 9.56
CA ILE A 144 15.54 -3.34 8.11
C ILE A 144 16.86 -3.72 7.43
N THR A 145 16.81 -4.77 6.63
CA THR A 145 17.96 -5.36 5.92
C THR A 145 17.84 -5.18 4.41
N ASN A 146 18.90 -5.48 3.65
CA ASN A 146 18.80 -5.44 2.18
C ASN A 146 17.84 -6.50 1.62
N ASP A 147 17.68 -7.63 2.31
CA ASP A 147 16.79 -8.72 1.89
C ASP A 147 15.32 -8.26 1.94
N ASP A 148 14.96 -7.43 2.91
CA ASP A 148 13.63 -6.81 3.00
C ASP A 148 13.34 -5.86 1.81
N LEU A 149 14.40 -5.26 1.24
CA LEU A 149 14.28 -4.22 0.21
C LEU A 149 14.40 -4.76 -1.22
N GLU A 150 14.99 -5.94 -1.42
CA GLU A 150 15.39 -6.46 -2.75
C GLU A 150 14.26 -6.44 -3.79
N PHE A 151 13.01 -6.69 -3.37
CA PHE A 151 11.83 -6.74 -4.24
C PHE A 151 10.81 -5.64 -3.94
N SER A 152 11.17 -4.68 -3.10
CA SER A 152 10.28 -3.56 -2.76
C SER A 152 10.16 -2.56 -3.91
N LEU A 153 9.05 -1.82 -3.93
CA LEU A 153 8.86 -0.72 -4.88
C LEU A 153 9.80 0.42 -4.55
N ASN A 154 10.30 1.14 -5.56
CA ASN A 154 10.87 2.46 -5.26
C ASN A 154 9.74 3.44 -4.89
N PHE A 155 10.09 4.60 -4.32
CA PHE A 155 9.07 5.53 -3.81
C PHE A 155 8.12 6.07 -4.89
N ARG A 156 8.59 6.29 -6.12
CA ARG A 156 7.73 6.71 -7.23
C ARG A 156 6.67 5.65 -7.55
N GLU A 157 7.10 4.39 -7.62
CA GLU A 157 6.20 3.27 -7.86
C GLU A 157 5.21 3.10 -6.71
N LEU A 158 5.65 3.25 -5.46
CA LEU A 158 4.78 3.19 -4.29
C LEU A 158 3.74 4.32 -4.29
N TRP A 159 4.16 5.54 -4.66
CA TRP A 159 3.25 6.68 -4.81
C TRP A 159 2.17 6.41 -5.88
N ASP A 160 2.60 6.03 -7.09
CA ASP A 160 1.72 5.79 -8.23
C ASP A 160 0.82 4.56 -8.04
N TYR A 161 1.27 3.55 -7.30
CA TYR A 161 0.50 2.33 -7.07
C TYR A 161 -0.47 2.46 -5.88
N GLU A 162 -0.08 3.18 -4.83
CA GLU A 162 -0.78 3.12 -3.55
C GLU A 162 -1.02 4.48 -2.91
N LEU A 163 0.03 5.24 -2.57
CA LEU A 163 -0.11 6.40 -1.68
C LEU A 163 -0.99 7.50 -2.26
N HIS A 164 -0.92 7.77 -3.58
CA HIS A 164 -1.71 8.83 -4.21
C HIS A 164 -3.23 8.63 -4.08
N LYS A 165 -3.69 7.38 -3.86
CA LYS A 165 -5.12 7.05 -3.71
C LYS A 165 -5.74 7.74 -2.50
N TYR A 166 -4.95 7.96 -1.44
CA TYR A 166 -5.44 8.49 -0.17
C TYR A 166 -4.62 9.65 0.40
N PHE A 167 -3.38 9.93 -0.04
CA PHE A 167 -2.61 11.04 0.54
C PHE A 167 -3.18 12.42 0.23
N ASN A 168 -3.78 12.61 -0.96
CA ASN A 168 -4.24 13.92 -1.41
C ASN A 168 -5.59 14.37 -0.81
N ASN A 169 -6.39 13.42 -0.32
CA ASN A 169 -7.76 13.69 0.12
C ASN A 169 -7.93 13.59 1.65
N ASN A 170 -6.90 13.16 2.37
CA ASN A 170 -6.95 12.91 3.80
C ASN A 170 -5.91 13.75 4.55
N LEU A 171 -6.11 13.94 5.85
CA LEU A 171 -5.14 14.61 6.70
C LEU A 171 -3.97 13.66 7.00
N ILE A 172 -2.75 14.07 6.64
CA ILE A 172 -1.53 13.32 6.99
C ILE A 172 -0.98 13.81 8.32
N VAL A 173 -0.75 12.91 9.25
CA VAL A 173 -0.30 13.23 10.61
C VAL A 173 1.12 12.72 10.82
N PHE A 174 1.97 13.62 11.29
CA PHE A 174 3.35 13.32 11.62
C PHE A 174 3.59 13.50 13.12
N HIS A 175 4.63 12.86 13.64
CA HIS A 175 5.21 13.22 14.93
C HIS A 175 6.58 13.86 14.71
N ASN A 176 6.68 15.18 14.95
CA ASN A 176 7.83 16.00 14.54
C ASN A 176 7.97 16.04 13.01
N ALA A 177 7.01 16.70 12.37
CA ALA A 177 6.90 16.81 10.92
C ALA A 177 8.19 17.31 10.25
N SER A 178 9.06 18.05 10.94
CA SER A 178 10.33 18.52 10.35
C SER A 178 11.19 17.39 9.77
N MET A 179 11.15 16.20 10.36
CA MET A 179 11.90 15.03 9.93
C MET A 179 11.24 14.36 8.72
N ASP A 180 10.06 13.78 8.90
CA ASP A 180 9.36 13.03 7.85
C ASP A 180 8.93 13.89 6.66
N LEU A 181 8.51 15.14 6.90
CA LEU A 181 8.19 16.06 5.81
C LEU A 181 9.43 16.39 4.98
N SER A 182 10.62 16.40 5.57
CA SER A 182 11.87 16.59 4.81
C SER A 182 12.16 15.37 3.93
N VAL A 183 11.94 14.15 4.43
CA VAL A 183 12.02 12.91 3.66
C VAL A 183 11.05 12.95 2.48
N MET A 184 9.76 13.20 2.75
CA MET A 184 8.72 13.24 1.73
C MET A 184 8.99 14.31 0.66
N LYS A 185 9.41 15.52 1.05
CA LYS A 185 9.77 16.59 0.09
C LYS A 185 10.99 16.23 -0.76
N SER A 186 12.02 15.64 -0.16
CA SER A 186 13.20 15.18 -0.90
C SER A 186 12.85 14.09 -1.89
N LEU A 187 11.99 13.14 -1.52
CA LEU A 187 11.51 12.10 -2.41
C LEU A 187 10.64 12.66 -3.54
N PHE A 188 9.71 13.58 -3.25
CA PHE A 188 8.89 14.23 -4.27
C PHE A 188 9.75 14.99 -5.29
N SER A 189 10.76 15.72 -4.81
CA SER A 189 11.70 16.41 -5.69
C SER A 189 12.57 15.44 -6.49
N PHE A 190 13.08 14.37 -5.88
CA PHE A 190 13.97 13.41 -6.54
C PHE A 190 13.27 12.60 -7.63
N TYR A 191 12.03 12.20 -7.36
CA TYR A 191 11.22 11.38 -8.27
C TYR A 191 10.30 12.19 -9.18
N GLU A 192 10.42 13.52 -9.15
CA GLU A 192 9.59 14.46 -9.92
C GLU A 192 8.10 14.11 -9.77
N ILE A 193 7.66 13.95 -8.52
CA ILE A 193 6.27 13.65 -8.22
C ILE A 193 5.47 14.94 -8.31
N GLU A 194 4.57 14.96 -9.28
CA GLU A 194 3.62 16.04 -9.55
C GLU A 194 2.22 15.67 -9.03
N ASN A 195 1.31 16.66 -9.00
CA ASN A 195 -0.11 16.47 -8.63
C ASN A 195 -0.34 15.97 -7.20
N PHE A 196 0.50 16.42 -6.25
CA PHE A 196 0.23 16.24 -4.84
C PHE A 196 -0.38 17.49 -4.22
N ASN A 197 -1.32 17.31 -3.30
CA ASN A 197 -1.91 18.34 -2.48
C ASN A 197 -2.22 17.75 -1.10
N ILE A 198 -1.28 17.87 -0.18
CA ILE A 198 -1.31 17.16 1.10
C ILE A 198 -1.56 18.16 2.22
N ASN A 199 -2.69 17.99 2.90
CA ASN A 199 -2.94 18.60 4.18
C ASN A 199 -2.25 17.78 5.26
N TYR A 200 -1.53 18.43 6.16
CA TYR A 200 -0.81 17.75 7.22
C TYR A 200 -0.82 18.48 8.56
N LEU A 201 -0.58 17.73 9.62
CA LEU A 201 -0.47 18.22 10.97
C LEU A 201 0.71 17.56 11.71
N ASP A 202 1.32 18.30 12.63
CA ASP A 202 2.39 17.82 13.51
C ASP A 202 1.90 17.65 14.95
N THR A 203 1.88 16.41 15.46
CA THR A 203 1.48 16.11 16.85
C THR A 203 2.40 16.76 17.87
N MET A 204 3.68 17.02 17.55
CA MET A 204 4.59 17.73 18.45
C MET A 204 4.14 19.17 18.70
N ARG A 205 3.54 19.81 17.69
CA ARG A 205 2.95 21.16 17.82
C ARG A 205 1.69 21.15 18.67
N LEU A 206 0.87 20.10 18.55
CA LEU A 206 -0.28 19.91 19.43
C LEU A 206 0.14 19.67 20.88
N ALA A 207 1.13 18.82 21.11
CA ALA A 207 1.68 18.58 22.44
C ALA A 207 2.19 19.88 23.08
N GLU A 208 2.85 20.75 22.30
CA GLU A 208 3.25 22.07 22.78
C GLU A 208 2.05 22.96 23.15
N LYS A 209 1.01 22.99 22.31
CA LYS A 209 -0.22 23.76 22.55
C LYS A 209 -1.01 23.28 23.77
N THR A 210 -0.95 22.00 24.08
CA THR A 210 -1.64 21.39 25.23
C THR A 210 -0.76 21.31 26.48
N GLY A 211 0.49 21.80 26.45
CA GLY A 211 1.41 21.72 27.59
C GLY A 211 1.89 20.30 27.93
N HIS A 212 1.99 19.43 26.92
CA HIS A 212 2.43 18.04 27.03
C HIS A 212 3.89 17.85 26.58
N PRO A 213 4.53 16.73 26.96
CA PRO A 213 5.88 16.40 26.49
C PRO A 213 5.94 16.31 24.96
N LYS A 214 7.10 16.66 24.37
CA LYS A 214 7.26 16.67 22.91
C LYS A 214 7.65 15.32 22.30
N LYS A 215 8.24 14.41 23.09
CA LYS A 215 8.68 13.09 22.59
C LYS A 215 7.49 12.13 22.49
N LEU A 216 7.44 11.34 21.42
CA LEU A 216 6.40 10.34 21.20
C LEU A 216 6.32 9.35 22.36
N THR A 217 7.47 8.87 22.84
CA THR A 217 7.55 7.91 23.95
C THR A 217 7.01 8.47 25.26
N ASP A 218 7.26 9.75 25.55
CA ASP A 218 6.74 10.42 26.75
C ASP A 218 5.22 10.65 26.64
N LEU A 219 4.72 11.00 25.45
CA LEU A 219 3.29 11.14 25.17
C LEU A 219 2.57 9.78 25.28
N ALA A 220 3.12 8.74 24.67
CA ALA A 220 2.56 7.40 24.73
C ALA A 220 2.45 6.92 26.19
N LYS A 221 3.52 7.10 26.97
CA LYS A 221 3.50 6.81 28.41
C LYS A 221 2.45 7.64 29.16
N LYS A 222 2.31 8.92 28.82
CA LYS A 222 1.33 9.82 29.47
C LYS A 222 -0.12 9.40 29.19
N PHE A 223 -0.39 8.89 28.00
CA PHE A 223 -1.73 8.45 27.58
C PHE A 223 -1.97 6.95 27.75
N ASP A 224 -1.12 6.24 28.49
CA ASP A 224 -1.23 4.79 28.70
C ASP A 224 -1.28 3.99 27.35
N ILE A 225 -0.60 4.49 26.32
CA ILE A 225 -0.44 3.87 24.99
C ILE A 225 0.78 2.95 25.02
N GLU A 226 0.59 1.71 24.58
CA GLU A 226 1.64 0.70 24.54
C GLU A 226 2.55 0.89 23.32
N ILE A 227 3.86 0.75 23.53
CA ILE A 227 4.87 0.70 22.47
C ILE A 227 5.45 -0.70 22.50
N THR A 228 5.14 -1.50 21.47
CA THR A 228 5.52 -2.91 21.38
C THR A 228 6.87 -3.11 20.71
N ASN A 229 7.18 -2.33 19.67
CA ASN A 229 8.44 -2.38 18.95
C ASN A 229 8.85 -0.96 18.48
N HIS A 230 9.72 -0.32 19.25
CA HIS A 230 10.20 1.02 18.91
C HIS A 230 11.14 0.96 17.70
N HIS A 231 10.99 1.90 16.74
CA HIS A 231 11.66 1.91 15.43
C HIS A 231 11.14 0.88 14.41
N ASP A 232 9.98 0.26 14.67
CA ASP A 232 9.17 -0.28 13.56
C ASP A 232 8.25 0.84 13.06
N PRO A 233 8.33 1.24 11.78
CA PRO A 233 7.60 2.41 11.31
C PRO A 233 6.08 2.21 11.36
N GLN A 234 5.59 0.98 11.21
CA GLN A 234 4.16 0.69 11.32
C GLN A 234 3.67 0.80 12.77
N GLU A 235 4.46 0.36 13.74
CA GLU A 235 4.14 0.57 15.16
C GLU A 235 4.26 2.03 15.57
N ASP A 236 5.32 2.73 15.17
CA ASP A 236 5.50 4.15 15.50
C ASP A 236 4.42 5.03 14.84
N ALA A 237 4.00 4.73 13.60
CA ALA A 237 2.83 5.36 12.98
C ALA A 237 1.53 5.10 13.76
N ALA A 238 1.34 3.88 14.28
CA ALA A 238 0.17 3.56 15.10
C ALA A 238 0.18 4.28 16.46
N VAL A 239 1.35 4.42 17.09
CA VAL A 239 1.51 5.21 18.32
C VAL A 239 1.24 6.68 18.03
N CYS A 240 1.75 7.22 16.92
CA CYS A 240 1.48 8.58 16.45
C CYS A 240 -0.02 8.83 16.24
N ALA A 241 -0.75 7.89 15.62
CA ALA A 241 -2.20 8.00 15.45
C ALA A 241 -2.94 8.09 16.78
N ASN A 242 -2.63 7.21 17.74
CA ASN A 242 -3.27 7.23 19.06
C ASN A 242 -2.93 8.52 19.83
N VAL A 243 -1.68 8.97 19.78
CA VAL A 243 -1.25 10.23 20.40
C VAL A 243 -1.98 11.43 19.78
N PHE A 244 -2.13 11.46 18.45
CA PHE A 244 -2.88 12.51 17.79
C PHE A 244 -4.33 12.55 18.27
N SER A 245 -5.00 11.41 18.32
CA SER A 245 -6.38 11.33 18.81
C SER A 245 -6.56 11.85 20.24
N GLU A 246 -5.65 11.47 21.16
CA GLU A 246 -5.69 11.99 22.54
C GLU A 246 -5.42 13.50 22.59
N LEU A 247 -4.56 14.02 21.73
CA LEU A 247 -4.22 15.45 21.70
C LEU A 247 -5.34 16.32 21.10
N ILE A 248 -6.10 15.83 20.12
CA ILE A 248 -7.20 16.61 19.52
C ILE A 248 -8.42 16.72 20.44
N GLU A 249 -8.64 15.73 21.31
CA GLU A 249 -9.63 15.84 22.40
C GLU A 249 -9.27 16.98 23.39
N LEU A 250 -7.97 17.16 23.65
CA LEU A 250 -7.46 18.22 24.51
C LEU A 250 -7.35 19.58 23.79
N PHE A 251 -7.39 19.59 22.46
CA PHE A 251 -7.30 20.79 21.63
C PHE A 251 -8.28 20.71 20.45
N PRO A 252 -9.59 20.96 20.67
CA PRO A 252 -10.62 20.82 19.64
C PRO A 252 -10.41 21.70 18.39
N ASP A 253 -9.72 22.84 18.55
CA ASP A 253 -9.39 23.78 17.46
C ASP A 253 -8.16 23.35 16.64
N TYR A 254 -7.73 22.08 16.70
CA TYR A 254 -6.55 21.57 16.00
C TYR A 254 -6.56 21.83 14.49
N ARG A 255 -7.74 21.99 13.89
CA ARG A 255 -7.91 22.28 12.46
C ARG A 255 -7.22 23.58 12.05
N GLU A 256 -7.06 24.55 12.96
CA GLU A 256 -6.30 25.78 12.71
C GLU A 256 -4.79 25.56 12.54
N LEU A 257 -4.30 24.40 12.98
CA LEU A 257 -2.88 24.02 12.87
C LEU A 257 -2.55 23.24 11.60
N ILE A 258 -3.56 22.88 10.80
CA ILE A 258 -3.40 22.18 9.53
C ILE A 258 -2.59 23.06 8.58
N ARG A 259 -1.58 22.46 7.96
CA ARG A 259 -0.73 23.07 6.94
C ARG A 259 -0.91 22.30 5.64
N ASN A 260 -0.52 22.92 4.54
CA ASN A 260 -0.61 22.31 3.22
C ASN A 260 0.75 22.32 2.51
N ILE A 261 1.02 21.26 1.75
CA ILE A 261 2.06 21.25 0.71
C ILE A 261 1.39 20.82 -0.60
N SER A 262 1.78 21.43 -1.71
CA SER A 262 1.27 21.06 -3.03
C SER A 262 2.36 21.20 -4.10
N SER A 263 2.22 20.45 -5.19
CA SER A 263 3.07 20.61 -6.38
C SER A 263 2.88 21.97 -7.04
N ASP A 264 1.71 22.59 -6.86
CA ASP A 264 1.29 23.83 -7.53
C ASP A 264 1.86 25.10 -6.86
N ASN A 265 2.63 24.96 -5.77
CA ASN A 265 3.36 26.08 -5.18
C ASN A 265 4.63 26.46 -5.98
N SER A 266 4.76 25.98 -7.22
CA SER A 266 5.38 26.72 -8.33
C SER A 266 4.28 27.35 -9.20
N ASP A 267 4.08 28.66 -9.05
CA ASP A 267 3.27 29.57 -9.87
C ASP A 267 2.34 28.98 -10.98
N ALA A 268 1.04 28.95 -10.66
CA ALA A 268 -0.12 29.16 -11.54
C ALA A 268 -0.42 28.18 -12.72
N LYS A 269 -1.52 27.42 -12.62
CA LYS A 269 -2.80 27.57 -13.40
C LYS A 269 -3.66 26.29 -13.45
N LYS A 270 -4.94 26.46 -13.09
CA LYS A 270 -6.19 25.79 -13.53
C LYS A 270 -6.13 24.44 -14.29
N SER A 271 -6.94 23.49 -13.79
CA SER A 271 -7.63 22.35 -14.45
C SER A 271 -7.02 20.92 -14.35
N SER A 272 -6.90 20.38 -13.13
CA SER A 272 -6.39 19.00 -12.90
C SER A 272 -7.39 17.87 -13.21
N LYS A 273 -8.71 18.11 -13.21
CA LYS A 273 -9.71 17.08 -13.50
C LYS A 273 -9.77 16.68 -14.99
N ASP A 274 -9.40 17.60 -15.89
CA ASP A 274 -9.30 17.32 -17.33
C ASP A 274 -8.01 16.56 -17.69
N LEU A 275 -6.95 16.68 -16.88
CA LEU A 275 -5.67 16.05 -17.16
C LEU A 275 -5.66 14.56 -16.80
N SER A 276 -6.28 14.15 -15.68
CA SER A 276 -6.35 12.72 -15.32
C SER A 276 -7.18 11.92 -16.32
N LEU A 277 -8.31 12.48 -16.78
CA LEU A 277 -9.13 11.89 -17.84
C LEU A 277 -8.39 11.86 -19.18
N LYS A 278 -7.59 12.88 -19.51
CA LYS A 278 -6.74 12.86 -20.70
C LYS A 278 -5.65 11.80 -20.62
N VAL A 279 -4.94 11.68 -19.50
CA VAL A 279 -3.86 10.70 -19.31
C VAL A 279 -4.42 9.26 -19.29
N GLU A 280 -5.59 9.04 -18.71
CA GLU A 280 -6.27 7.73 -18.75
C GLU A 280 -6.71 7.37 -20.17
N ASN A 281 -7.29 8.33 -20.92
CA ASN A 281 -7.63 8.14 -22.34
C ASN A 281 -6.38 7.90 -23.20
N GLU A 282 -5.29 8.63 -22.98
CA GLU A 282 -4.02 8.44 -23.69
C GLU A 282 -3.42 7.05 -23.45
N ASN A 283 -3.45 6.55 -22.21
CA ASN A 283 -2.96 5.21 -21.89
C ASN A 283 -3.83 4.11 -22.51
N LEU A 284 -5.15 4.27 -22.53
CA LEU A 284 -6.05 3.36 -23.24
C LEU A 284 -5.77 3.36 -24.76
N ASP A 285 -5.49 4.53 -25.33
CA ASP A 285 -5.12 4.64 -26.75
C ASP A 285 -3.76 4.02 -27.04
N ILE A 286 -2.78 4.17 -26.15
CA ILE A 286 -1.47 3.50 -26.24
C ILE A 286 -1.63 1.98 -26.19
N ILE A 287 -2.45 1.47 -25.27
CA ILE A 287 -2.72 0.03 -25.16
C ILE A 287 -3.35 -0.47 -26.45
N ARG A 288 -4.42 0.17 -26.92
CA ARG A 288 -5.07 -0.18 -28.19
C ARG A 288 -4.10 -0.14 -29.37
N LYS A 289 -3.19 0.84 -29.41
CA LYS A 289 -2.19 1.01 -30.47
C LYS A 289 -1.15 -0.11 -30.51
N TYR A 290 -0.75 -0.65 -29.36
CA TYR A 290 0.31 -1.67 -29.27
C TYR A 290 -0.22 -3.07 -28.95
N SER A 291 -1.51 -3.22 -28.71
CA SER A 291 -2.21 -4.50 -28.68
C SER A 291 -2.19 -5.17 -30.06
N LYS A 292 -2.29 -6.50 -30.04
CA LYS A 292 -2.28 -7.33 -31.24
C LYS A 292 -3.72 -7.68 -31.65
N SER A 293 -3.97 -7.73 -32.96
CA SER A 293 -5.20 -8.33 -33.49
C SER A 293 -5.22 -9.85 -33.27
N LYS A 294 -6.40 -10.46 -33.34
CA LYS A 294 -6.55 -11.92 -33.21
C LYS A 294 -5.76 -12.68 -34.27
N GLU A 295 -5.65 -12.18 -35.51
CA GLU A 295 -4.81 -12.83 -36.53
C GLU A 295 -3.31 -12.74 -36.19
N GLU A 296 -2.86 -11.63 -35.63
CA GLU A 296 -1.45 -11.47 -35.27
C GLU A 296 -1.06 -12.26 -34.01
N LEU A 297 -1.98 -12.50 -33.06
CA LEU A 297 -1.74 -13.40 -31.93
C LEU A 297 -1.37 -14.81 -32.40
N ASN A 298 -1.98 -15.26 -33.50
CA ASN A 298 -1.68 -16.55 -34.16
C ASN A 298 -0.33 -16.58 -34.90
N SER A 299 0.43 -15.48 -34.89
CA SER A 299 1.79 -15.42 -35.44
C SER A 299 2.86 -15.28 -34.35
N ILE A 300 2.46 -15.11 -33.07
CA ILE A 300 3.43 -14.95 -31.97
C ILE A 300 4.24 -16.23 -31.81
N CYS A 301 5.57 -16.08 -31.79
CA CYS A 301 6.53 -17.12 -31.47
C CYS A 301 7.11 -16.87 -30.06
N ILE A 302 6.90 -17.80 -29.13
CA ILE A 302 7.44 -17.69 -27.78
C ILE A 302 8.96 -17.89 -27.76
N LYS A 303 9.48 -18.81 -28.57
CA LYS A 303 10.90 -19.14 -28.59
C LYS A 303 11.76 -17.90 -28.87
N ASP A 304 12.78 -17.70 -28.05
CA ASP A 304 13.75 -16.59 -28.08
C ASP A 304 13.18 -15.19 -27.84
N SER A 305 11.86 -15.04 -27.69
CA SER A 305 11.20 -13.76 -27.42
C SER A 305 11.27 -13.37 -25.94
N GLY A 306 11.45 -12.07 -25.66
CA GLY A 306 11.48 -11.49 -24.32
C GLY A 306 10.10 -11.10 -23.80
N PHE A 307 9.73 -11.58 -22.61
CA PHE A 307 8.44 -11.32 -21.97
C PHE A 307 8.60 -10.60 -20.62
N VAL A 308 7.67 -9.68 -20.33
CA VAL A 308 7.49 -9.05 -19.02
C VAL A 308 6.04 -9.15 -18.60
N PHE A 309 5.78 -9.45 -17.33
CA PHE A 309 4.44 -9.44 -16.75
C PHE A 309 4.25 -8.20 -15.86
N THR A 310 3.06 -7.60 -15.88
CA THR A 310 2.70 -6.51 -14.99
C THR A 310 1.21 -6.52 -14.66
N GLY A 311 0.83 -6.09 -13.45
CA GLY A 311 -0.55 -6.17 -12.96
C GLY A 311 -0.95 -7.57 -12.46
N GLU A 312 -2.18 -7.68 -11.96
CA GLU A 312 -2.80 -8.90 -11.46
C GLU A 312 -3.21 -9.81 -12.64
N LEU A 313 -2.55 -10.96 -12.75
CA LEU A 313 -2.82 -11.94 -13.79
C LEU A 313 -4.02 -12.81 -13.40
N THR A 314 -4.72 -13.38 -14.38
CA THR A 314 -5.82 -14.31 -14.14
C THR A 314 -5.39 -15.65 -13.56
N GLU A 315 -4.10 -15.98 -13.68
CA GLU A 315 -3.49 -17.20 -13.17
C GLU A 315 -2.27 -16.86 -12.32
N ASN A 316 -1.77 -17.86 -11.58
CA ASN A 316 -0.55 -17.71 -10.80
C ASN A 316 0.63 -17.26 -11.70
N ARG A 317 1.29 -16.17 -11.31
CA ARG A 317 2.35 -15.54 -12.11
C ARG A 317 3.54 -16.47 -12.36
N GLU A 318 3.90 -17.31 -11.41
CA GLU A 318 4.99 -18.28 -11.60
C GLU A 318 4.61 -19.33 -12.65
N SER A 319 3.39 -19.86 -12.61
CA SER A 319 2.90 -20.77 -13.66
C SER A 319 2.90 -20.13 -15.06
N CYS A 320 2.56 -18.84 -15.15
CA CYS A 320 2.64 -18.11 -16.42
C CYS A 320 4.09 -17.97 -16.92
N LYS A 321 5.06 -17.71 -16.02
CA LYS A 321 6.48 -17.61 -16.38
C LYS A 321 7.03 -18.97 -16.80
N GLU A 322 6.74 -20.02 -16.05
CA GLU A 322 7.15 -21.40 -16.36
C GLU A 322 6.66 -21.82 -17.75
N PHE A 323 5.42 -21.48 -18.10
CA PHE A 323 4.88 -21.74 -19.43
C PHE A 323 5.70 -21.08 -20.56
N ILE A 324 6.07 -19.80 -20.40
CA ILE A 324 6.91 -19.08 -21.37
C ILE A 324 8.29 -19.72 -21.48
N ILE A 325 8.91 -20.04 -20.33
CA ILE A 325 10.25 -20.65 -20.27
C ILE A 325 10.24 -22.04 -20.93
N LYS A 326 9.23 -22.86 -20.65
CA LYS A 326 9.05 -24.20 -21.22
C LYS A 326 9.04 -24.18 -22.75
N HIS A 327 8.50 -23.11 -23.35
CA HIS A 327 8.42 -22.94 -24.80
C HIS A 327 9.59 -22.10 -25.38
N GLY A 328 10.67 -21.95 -24.61
CA GLY A 328 11.91 -21.30 -25.05
C GLY A 328 11.90 -19.78 -25.01
N GLY A 329 10.91 -19.15 -24.36
CA GLY A 329 10.85 -17.71 -24.17
C GLY A 329 11.67 -17.24 -22.97
N LEU A 330 11.99 -15.94 -22.96
CA LEU A 330 12.88 -15.33 -21.97
C LEU A 330 12.09 -14.38 -21.07
N ILE A 331 12.01 -14.68 -19.77
CA ILE A 331 11.46 -13.74 -18.80
C ILE A 331 12.47 -12.62 -18.53
N LYS A 332 12.02 -11.37 -18.65
CA LYS A 332 12.82 -10.17 -18.35
C LYS A 332 12.32 -9.51 -17.06
N PRO A 333 13.22 -8.98 -16.23
CA PRO A 333 12.85 -8.35 -14.95
C PRO A 333 12.20 -6.97 -15.13
N SER A 334 12.42 -6.31 -16.27
CA SER A 334 11.90 -4.97 -16.54
C SER A 334 11.70 -4.72 -18.04
N ILE A 335 10.84 -3.74 -18.35
CA ILE A 335 10.60 -3.29 -19.72
C ILE A 335 11.83 -2.52 -20.21
N THR A 336 12.54 -3.11 -21.17
CA THR A 336 13.75 -2.57 -21.79
C THR A 336 13.66 -2.75 -23.31
N SER A 337 14.67 -2.30 -24.05
CA SER A 337 14.76 -2.51 -25.50
C SER A 337 14.94 -3.96 -25.94
N LYS A 338 15.07 -4.91 -24.99
CA LYS A 338 15.23 -6.36 -25.21
C LYS A 338 13.95 -7.15 -24.89
N VAL A 339 12.83 -6.46 -24.73
CA VAL A 339 11.51 -7.04 -24.47
C VAL A 339 10.70 -6.95 -25.75
N ASP A 340 10.01 -8.03 -26.09
CA ASP A 340 9.17 -8.12 -27.28
C ASP A 340 7.69 -8.05 -26.91
N PHE A 341 7.31 -8.66 -25.78
CA PHE A 341 5.94 -8.73 -25.31
C PHE A 341 5.81 -8.33 -23.84
N VAL A 342 4.80 -7.50 -23.55
CA VAL A 342 4.41 -7.15 -22.18
C VAL A 342 2.99 -7.65 -21.93
N ILE A 343 2.86 -8.55 -20.96
CA ILE A 343 1.57 -9.12 -20.56
C ILE A 343 1.01 -8.26 -19.42
N ILE A 344 -0.15 -7.66 -19.66
CA ILE A 344 -0.82 -6.74 -18.75
C ILE A 344 -2.03 -7.43 -18.09
N GLY A 345 -2.04 -7.40 -16.76
CA GLY A 345 -3.14 -7.83 -15.90
C GLY A 345 -3.83 -6.65 -15.22
N ALA A 346 -4.87 -6.89 -14.42
CA ALA A 346 -5.61 -5.80 -13.76
C ALA A 346 -4.68 -4.93 -12.88
N GLY A 347 -4.88 -3.61 -12.88
CA GLY A 347 -3.98 -2.70 -12.17
C GLY A 347 -2.55 -2.67 -12.74
N TYR A 348 -2.37 -2.87 -14.05
CA TYR A 348 -1.08 -2.68 -14.71
C TYR A 348 -0.58 -1.23 -14.52
N GLY A 349 0.71 -1.04 -14.24
CA GLY A 349 1.26 0.30 -13.99
C GLY A 349 1.28 1.19 -15.24
N TRP A 350 0.73 2.41 -15.15
CA TRP A 350 0.63 3.35 -16.27
C TRP A 350 2.00 3.79 -16.81
N SER A 351 2.98 4.00 -15.93
CA SER A 351 4.35 4.33 -16.33
C SER A 351 5.00 3.24 -17.19
N LYS A 352 4.60 1.97 -17.02
CA LYS A 352 5.04 0.86 -17.88
C LYS A 352 4.42 0.96 -19.27
N ILE A 353 3.16 1.40 -19.39
CA ILE A 353 2.47 1.65 -20.67
C ILE A 353 3.12 2.82 -21.41
N GLN A 354 3.37 3.93 -20.73
CA GLN A 354 4.09 5.07 -21.29
C GLN A 354 5.53 4.71 -21.69
N LYS A 355 6.23 3.88 -20.90
CA LYS A 355 7.57 3.39 -21.23
C LYS A 355 7.58 2.55 -22.51
N ILE A 356 6.56 1.72 -22.73
CA ILE A 356 6.38 0.99 -23.99
C ILE A 356 6.19 1.98 -25.15
N HIS A 357 5.35 3.00 -24.96
CA HIS A 357 5.13 4.03 -25.97
C HIS A 357 6.42 4.77 -26.35
N VAL A 358 7.21 5.21 -25.37
CA VAL A 358 8.50 5.88 -25.60
C VAL A 358 9.49 4.96 -26.32
N LEU A 359 9.61 3.70 -25.90
CA LEU A 359 10.51 2.74 -26.55
C LEU A 359 10.10 2.48 -28.00
N ASN A 360 8.81 2.36 -28.28
CA ASN A 360 8.31 2.13 -29.63
C ASN A 360 8.39 3.37 -30.53
N SER A 361 7.96 4.52 -30.03
CA SER A 361 7.87 5.76 -30.82
C SER A 361 9.21 6.46 -31.02
N GLN A 362 10.09 6.46 -30.01
CA GLN A 362 11.34 7.22 -30.04
C GLN A 362 12.59 6.36 -30.24
N LYS A 363 12.54 5.08 -29.84
CA LYS A 363 13.69 4.15 -29.97
C LYS A 363 13.49 3.08 -31.03
N ASN A 364 12.47 3.25 -31.88
CA ASN A 364 12.12 2.37 -33.00
C ASN A 364 12.06 0.88 -32.58
N LYS A 365 11.45 0.61 -31.43
CA LYS A 365 11.17 -0.74 -30.95
C LYS A 365 9.76 -1.16 -31.35
N ASN A 366 9.50 -2.47 -31.25
CA ASN A 366 8.21 -3.05 -31.62
C ASN A 366 7.64 -3.91 -30.48
N ILE A 367 7.69 -3.37 -29.26
CA ILE A 367 7.15 -4.03 -28.07
C ILE A 367 5.63 -4.09 -28.18
N LYS A 368 5.04 -5.27 -27.96
CA LYS A 368 3.59 -5.48 -28.04
C LYS A 368 2.97 -5.73 -26.68
N ILE A 369 1.72 -5.33 -26.52
CA ILE A 369 0.95 -5.49 -25.30
C ILE A 369 -0.03 -6.65 -25.49
N LEU A 370 -0.03 -7.60 -24.55
CA LEU A 370 -0.95 -8.72 -24.49
C LEU A 370 -1.78 -8.60 -23.21
N SER A 371 -3.11 -8.62 -23.32
CA SER A 371 -3.99 -8.71 -22.16
C SER A 371 -3.94 -10.12 -21.54
N ASN A 372 -4.51 -10.28 -20.34
CA ASN A 372 -4.76 -11.60 -19.75
C ASN A 372 -5.50 -12.54 -20.74
N GLY A 373 -6.49 -12.02 -21.49
CA GLY A 373 -7.22 -12.80 -22.48
C GLY A 373 -6.33 -13.24 -23.65
N ASP A 374 -5.50 -12.34 -24.17
CA ASP A 374 -4.58 -12.64 -25.27
C ASP A 374 -3.54 -13.70 -24.87
N PHE A 375 -3.06 -13.62 -23.62
CA PHE A 375 -2.11 -14.58 -23.09
C PHE A 375 -2.73 -15.97 -22.89
N LEU A 376 -3.98 -16.05 -22.42
CA LEU A 376 -4.71 -17.32 -22.33
C LEU A 376 -4.91 -17.96 -23.71
N GLU A 377 -5.21 -17.17 -24.73
CA GLU A 377 -5.35 -17.66 -26.10
C GLU A 377 -4.02 -18.16 -26.67
N LEU A 378 -2.94 -17.43 -26.39
CA LEU A 378 -1.58 -17.85 -26.72
C LEU A 378 -1.24 -19.21 -26.08
N LYS A 379 -1.59 -19.42 -24.81
CA LYS A 379 -1.38 -20.70 -24.11
C LYS A 379 -2.12 -21.85 -24.80
N LYS A 380 -3.42 -21.70 -25.03
CA LYS A 380 -4.27 -22.71 -25.68
C LYS A 380 -3.70 -23.17 -27.03
N ARG A 381 -3.20 -22.23 -27.82
CA ARG A 381 -2.59 -22.55 -29.12
C ARG A 381 -1.39 -23.49 -28.97
N TYR A 382 -0.47 -23.16 -28.07
CA TYR A 382 0.76 -23.92 -27.85
C TYR A 382 0.50 -25.29 -27.23
N ASP A 383 -0.56 -25.42 -26.42
CA ASP A 383 -1.02 -26.70 -25.91
C ASP A 383 -1.65 -27.57 -27.03
N ASN A 384 -2.36 -26.96 -27.99
CA ASN A 384 -2.98 -27.67 -29.13
C ASN A 384 -2.00 -28.07 -30.26
N THR A 385 -0.80 -27.48 -30.33
CA THR A 385 0.23 -27.82 -31.34
C THR A 385 1.18 -28.95 -30.90
N ASN A 386 1.02 -29.50 -29.70
CA ASN A 386 1.84 -30.58 -29.14
C ASN A 386 1.14 -31.96 -29.15
N HIS A 387 0.19 -32.17 -30.07
CA HIS A 387 -0.41 -33.48 -30.38
C HIS A 387 -0.16 -33.86 -31.83
#